data_AF-A0A967PIP4-F1
#
_entry.id   AF-A0A967PIP4-F1
#
_cell.length_a   1.000
_cell.length_b   1.000
_cell.length_c   1.000
_cell.angle_alpha   90.00
_cell.angle_beta   90.00
_cell.angle_gamma   90.00
#
_symmetry.space_group_name_H-M   'P 1'
#
loop_
_entity.id
_entity.type
_entity.pdbx_description
1 polymer ?
#
loop_
_entity_poly.entity_id
_entity_poly.type
_entity_poly.pdbx_seq_one_letter_code
_entity_poly.pdbx_strand_id
1 'polypeptide(L)'
;TDALARYDAVLGFDHRTLGVDPLENAEELLAELTRLPAGGIVFDAVCHSRGGLVLRSLIEHLLPASGLDTRFERAVFVGSTNGGTALADRENWHRLIDLYM
;
A
#
# COMPACT_ATOMS: atom_id res chain seq x y z
N THR A 1 -9.03 -2.78 21.58
CA THR A 1 -7.88 -3.58 21.12
C THR A 1 -6.61 -2.82 21.46
N ASP A 2 -5.50 -3.50 21.76
CA ASP A 2 -4.22 -2.88 22.19
C ASP A 2 -3.71 -1.78 21.26
N ALA A 3 -4.05 -1.82 19.96
CA ALA A 3 -3.67 -0.79 18.99
C ALA A 3 -4.24 0.59 19.34
N LEU A 4 -5.52 0.68 19.75
CA LEU A 4 -6.16 1.95 20.10
C LEU A 4 -5.61 2.56 21.41
N ALA A 5 -4.86 1.77 22.19
CA ALA A 5 -4.15 2.27 23.37
C ALA A 5 -2.74 2.79 23.05
N ARG A 6 -2.22 2.54 21.83
CA ARG A 6 -0.85 2.87 21.42
C ARG A 6 -0.78 3.91 20.30
N TYR A 7 -1.85 4.10 19.52
CA TYR A 7 -1.90 5.03 18.40
C TYR A 7 -3.00 6.06 18.61
N ASP A 8 -2.75 7.31 18.18
CA ASP A 8 -3.73 8.40 18.21
C ASP A 8 -4.93 8.12 17.29
N ALA A 9 -4.68 7.39 16.20
CA ALA A 9 -5.69 6.96 15.24
C ALA A 9 -5.29 5.65 14.56
N VAL A 10 -6.30 4.91 14.10
CA VAL A 10 -6.12 3.75 13.21
C VAL A 10 -6.90 4.05 11.94
N LEU A 11 -6.19 4.15 10.82
CA LEU A 11 -6.74 4.48 9.52
C LEU A 11 -6.74 3.24 8.62
N GLY A 12 -7.79 3.10 7.81
CA GLY A 12 -7.87 2.11 6.75
C GLY A 12 -7.87 2.79 5.39
N PHE A 13 -7.19 2.20 4.41
CA PHE A 13 -7.21 2.64 3.02
C PHE A 13 -7.49 1.46 2.12
N ASP A 14 -8.67 1.48 1.48
CA ASP A 14 -9.05 0.50 0.48
C ASP A 14 -8.66 1.01 -0.90
N HIS A 15 -8.05 0.13 -1.71
CA HIS A 15 -7.61 0.47 -3.05
C HIS A 15 -8.08 -0.58 -4.05
N ARG A 16 -8.38 -0.14 -5.28
CA ARG A 16 -8.85 -1.04 -6.35
C ARG A 16 -7.76 -2.04 -6.68
N THR A 17 -8.08 -3.34 -6.67
CA THR A 17 -7.03 -4.37 -6.77
C THR A 17 -6.75 -4.94 -8.15
N LEU A 18 -7.70 -4.77 -9.06
CA LEU A 18 -7.65 -5.28 -10.42
C LEU A 18 -7.70 -4.10 -11.40
N GLY A 19 -6.77 -4.08 -12.36
CA GLY A 19 -6.80 -3.12 -13.47
C GLY A 19 -6.35 -1.69 -13.15
N VAL A 20 -5.75 -1.46 -11.98
CA VAL A 20 -5.16 -0.15 -11.59
C VAL A 20 -3.72 -0.38 -11.15
N ASP A 21 -2.79 0.44 -11.65
CA ASP A 21 -1.38 0.35 -11.28
C ASP A 21 -1.17 0.70 -9.80
N PRO A 22 -0.24 0.03 -9.09
CA PRO A 22 0.06 0.37 -7.70
C PRO A 22 0.49 1.83 -7.48
N LEU A 23 1.14 2.48 -8.46
CA LEU A 23 1.51 3.89 -8.39
C LEU A 23 0.27 4.79 -8.42
N GLU A 24 -0.71 4.50 -9.27
CA GLU A 24 -1.97 5.25 -9.31
C GLU A 24 -2.71 5.15 -7.97
N ASN A 25 -2.76 3.96 -7.35
CA ASN A 25 -3.33 3.84 -6.00
C ASN A 25 -2.52 4.60 -4.93
N ALA A 26 -1.22 4.75 -5.13
CA ALA A 26 -0.38 5.50 -4.21
C ALA A 26 -0.61 7.02 -4.35
N GLU A 27 -0.93 7.50 -5.55
CA GLU A 27 -1.36 8.89 -5.79
C GLU A 27 -2.69 9.18 -5.10
N GLU A 28 -3.66 8.25 -5.19
CA GLU A 28 -4.93 8.31 -4.45
C GLU A 28 -4.67 8.38 -2.94
N LEU A 29 -3.79 7.51 -2.42
CA LEU A 29 -3.41 7.51 -1.00
C LEU A 29 -2.75 8.83 -0.58
N LEU A 30 -1.81 9.37 -1.38
CA LEU A 30 -1.17 10.65 -1.09
C LEU A 30 -2.18 11.80 -1.03
N ALA A 31 -3.16 11.79 -1.93
CA ALA A 31 -4.22 12.79 -1.95
C ALA A 31 -5.07 12.76 -0.67
N GLU A 32 -5.37 11.56 -0.15
CA GLU A 32 -6.06 11.41 1.14
C GLU A 32 -5.17 11.83 2.33
N LEU A 33 -3.88 11.51 2.32
CA LEU A 33 -2.96 11.94 3.37
C LEU A 33 -2.80 13.47 3.44
N THR A 34 -2.89 14.16 2.30
CA THR A 34 -2.82 15.63 2.23
C THR A 34 -4.03 16.31 2.89
N ARG A 35 -5.14 15.58 3.10
CA ARG A 35 -6.32 16.09 3.81
C ARG A 35 -6.21 16.00 5.32
N LEU A 36 -5.23 15.26 5.83
CA LEU A 36 -4.99 15.18 7.26
C LEU A 36 -4.48 16.52 7.81
N PRO A 37 -4.69 16.80 9.10
CA PRO A 37 -4.12 18.00 9.72
C PRO A 37 -2.62 18.12 9.44
N ALA A 38 -2.18 19.34 9.16
CA ALA A 38 -0.78 19.57 8.82
C ALA A 38 0.16 19.27 9.99
N GLY A 39 1.29 18.64 9.67
CA GLY A 39 2.51 18.63 10.48
C GLY A 39 2.82 17.33 11.19
N GLY A 40 4.07 16.89 11.07
CA GLY A 40 4.75 15.94 11.94
C GLY A 40 4.12 14.56 12.14
N ILE A 41 3.14 14.15 11.32
CA ILE A 41 2.45 12.86 11.54
C ILE A 41 3.43 11.72 11.29
N VAL A 42 3.47 10.79 12.24
CA VAL A 42 4.29 9.58 12.18
C VAL A 42 3.36 8.41 11.97
N PHE A 43 3.56 7.70 10.87
CA PHE A 43 2.79 6.50 10.55
C PHE A 43 3.60 5.24 10.83
N ASP A 44 2.93 4.26 11.42
CA ASP A 44 3.30 2.86 11.28
C ASP A 44 2.30 2.22 10.32
N ALA A 45 2.80 1.57 9.27
CA ALA A 45 1.97 0.96 8.25
C ALA A 45 2.00 -0.55 8.33
N VAL A 46 0.83 -1.17 8.17
CA VAL A 46 0.67 -2.58 7.85
C VAL A 46 -0.01 -2.68 6.50
N CYS A 47 0.53 -3.50 5.62
CA CYS A 47 -0.01 -3.71 4.28
C CYS A 47 -0.09 -5.20 3.99
N HIS A 48 -1.09 -5.59 3.20
CA HIS A 48 -1.35 -6.98 2.84
C HIS A 48 -1.27 -7.17 1.34
N SER A 49 -0.61 -8.24 0.90
CA SER A 49 -0.53 -8.62 -0.51
C SER A 49 -0.08 -7.43 -1.39
N ARG A 50 -0.81 -7.14 -2.48
CA ARG A 50 -0.49 -6.04 -3.40
C ARG A 50 -0.45 -4.66 -2.75
N GLY A 51 -1.10 -4.45 -1.60
CA GLY A 51 -1.01 -3.19 -0.85
C GLY A 51 0.41 -2.82 -0.44
N GLY A 52 1.32 -3.81 -0.35
CA GLY A 52 2.75 -3.53 -0.13
C GLY A 52 3.40 -2.78 -1.29
N LEU A 53 2.98 -3.03 -2.54
CA LEU A 53 3.46 -2.28 -3.69
C LEU A 53 2.94 -0.83 -3.67
N VAL A 54 1.68 -0.63 -3.25
CA VAL A 54 1.10 0.71 -3.09
C VAL A 54 1.87 1.52 -2.04
N LEU A 55 2.14 0.91 -0.87
CA LEU A 55 2.90 1.56 0.20
C LEU A 55 4.33 1.91 -0.25
N ARG A 56 5.00 1.01 -0.98
CA ARG A 56 6.32 1.28 -1.54
C ARG A 56 6.28 2.39 -2.58
N SER A 57 5.32 2.38 -3.50
CA SER A 57 5.15 3.46 -4.48
C SER A 57 4.94 4.82 -3.82
N LEU A 58 4.14 4.87 -2.75
CA LEU A 58 3.96 6.08 -1.96
C LEU A 58 5.28 6.55 -1.33
N ILE A 59 5.95 5.69 -0.56
CA ILE A 59 7.12 6.06 0.25
C ILE A 59 8.35 6.34 -0.61
N GLU A 60 8.59 5.53 -1.64
CA GLU A 60 9.83 5.58 -2.43
C GLU A 60 9.74 6.57 -3.59
N HIS A 61 8.54 6.84 -4.14
CA HIS A 61 8.39 7.66 -5.34
C HIS A 61 7.64 8.98 -5.10
N LEU A 62 6.57 8.97 -4.30
CA LEU A 62 5.68 10.13 -4.18
C LEU A 62 6.02 11.03 -3.00
N LEU A 63 6.20 10.46 -1.80
CA LEU A 63 6.48 11.24 -0.58
C LEU A 63 7.70 12.15 -0.69
N PRO A 64 8.85 11.72 -1.24
CA PRO A 64 10.05 12.57 -1.35
C PRO A 64 9.82 13.86 -2.13
N ALA A 65 8.87 13.87 -3.08
CA ALA A 65 8.53 15.02 -3.91
C ALA A 65 7.24 15.75 -3.47
N SER A 66 6.48 15.18 -2.52
CA SER A 66 5.15 15.67 -2.14
C SER A 66 5.15 16.96 -1.33
N GLY A 67 6.25 17.25 -0.62
CA GLY A 67 6.30 18.35 0.36
C GLY A 67 5.46 18.11 1.63
N LEU A 68 4.86 16.93 1.78
CA LEU A 68 4.08 16.55 2.97
C LEU A 68 5.03 16.32 4.16
N ASP A 69 4.79 17.04 5.26
CA ASP A 69 5.54 16.86 6.51
C ASP A 69 5.03 15.64 7.28
N THR A 70 5.42 14.46 6.81
CA THR A 70 5.11 13.17 7.43
C THR A 70 6.25 12.18 7.28
N ARG A 71 6.30 11.18 8.15
CA ARG A 71 7.23 10.05 8.02
C ARG A 71 6.55 8.73 8.32
N PHE A 72 7.01 7.67 7.67
CA PHE A 72 6.66 6.29 8.00
C PHE A 72 7.80 5.70 8.82
N GLU A 73 7.54 5.39 10.09
CA GLU A 73 8.55 4.87 11.01
C GLU A 73 8.68 3.35 10.91
N ARG A 74 7.56 2.65 10.73
CA ARG A 74 7.54 1.19 10.52
C ARG A 74 6.68 0.85 9.31
N ALA A 75 7.10 -0.18 8.57
CA ALA A 75 6.32 -0.79 7.51
C ALA A 75 6.35 -2.32 7.68
N VAL A 76 5.16 -2.92 7.85
CA VAL A 76 4.97 -4.37 7.96
C VAL A 76 4.29 -4.87 6.69
N PHE A 77 4.96 -5.80 6.01
CA PHE A 77 4.52 -6.40 4.76
C PHE A 77 3.98 -7.82 5.02
N VAL A 78 2.67 -7.99 4.95
CA VAL A 78 2.01 -9.28 5.17
C VAL A 78 1.71 -9.92 3.81
N GLY A 79 2.56 -10.85 3.39
CA GLY A 79 2.40 -11.57 2.12
C GLY A 79 2.51 -10.67 0.89
N SER A 80 3.27 -9.57 0.97
CA SER A 80 3.36 -8.60 -0.12
C SER A 80 4.12 -9.11 -1.34
N THR A 81 3.61 -8.76 -2.52
CA THR A 81 4.16 -9.17 -3.82
C THR A 81 5.29 -8.24 -4.27
N ASN A 82 6.30 -8.02 -3.41
CA ASN A 82 7.37 -7.04 -3.66
C ASN A 82 8.18 -7.32 -4.93
N GLY A 83 8.33 -8.61 -5.30
CA GLY A 83 8.93 -9.06 -6.56
C GLY A 83 7.90 -9.42 -7.63
N GLY A 84 6.66 -8.93 -7.52
CA GLY A 84 5.54 -9.37 -8.33
C GLY A 84 5.00 -10.73 -7.89
N THR A 85 4.21 -11.35 -8.76
CA THR A 85 3.62 -12.68 -8.55
C THR A 85 3.48 -13.41 -9.87
N ALA A 86 3.75 -14.71 -9.88
CA ALA A 86 3.53 -15.56 -11.06
C ALA A 86 2.06 -15.56 -11.52
N LEU A 87 1.11 -15.24 -10.63
CA LEU A 87 -0.31 -15.09 -10.97
C LEU A 87 -0.58 -13.91 -11.91
N ALA A 88 0.26 -12.88 -11.88
CA ALA A 88 0.11 -11.70 -12.74
C ALA A 88 0.73 -11.91 -14.13
N ASP A 89 1.51 -12.99 -14.30
CA ASP A 89 2.11 -13.35 -15.59
C ASP A 89 1.06 -14.06 -16.45
N ARG A 90 0.75 -13.43 -17.60
CA ARG A 90 -0.25 -13.92 -18.56
C ARG A 90 0.10 -15.31 -19.09
N GLU A 91 1.39 -15.64 -19.19
CA GLU A 91 1.81 -16.98 -19.60
C GLU A 91 1.41 -18.04 -18.57
N ASN A 92 1.25 -17.71 -17.29
CA ASN A 92 0.85 -18.70 -16.28
C ASN A 92 -0.66 -18.88 -16.13
N TRP A 93 -1.48 -18.08 -16.82
CA TRP A 93 -2.94 -18.09 -16.65
C TRP A 93 -3.59 -19.39 -17.11
N HIS A 94 -3.11 -19.99 -18.20
CA HIS A 94 -3.63 -21.28 -18.67
C HIS A 94 -3.39 -22.37 -17.61
N ARG A 95 -2.17 -22.45 -17.06
CA ARG A 95 -1.80 -23.40 -16.01
C ARG A 95 -2.63 -23.24 -14.74
N LEU A 96 -3.02 -22.00 -14.41
CA LEU A 96 -3.86 -21.69 -13.26
C LEU A 96 -5.31 -22.14 -13.46
N ILE A 97 -5.89 -21.88 -14.64
CA ILE A 97 -7.28 -22.23 -14.98
C ILE A 97 -7.43 -23.76 -15.08
N ASP A 98 -6.40 -24.45 -15.58
CA ASP A 98 -6.38 -25.89 -15.76
C ASP A 98 -6.20 -26.68 -14.43
N LEU A 99 -6.01 -26.02 -13.27
CA LEU A 99 -5.83 -26.71 -11.97
C LEU A 99 -7.06 -27.51 -11.50
N TYR A 100 -8.23 -27.21 -12.05
CA TYR A 100 -9.51 -27.83 -11.66
C TYR A 100 -10.25 -28.50 -12.84
N MET A 101 -9.58 -28.67 -13.99
CA MET A 101 -10.08 -29.43 -15.15
C MET A 101 -9.32 -30.75 -15.30
#